data_AF-A0A527VQP6-F1
#
_entry.id   AF-A0A527VQP6-F1
#
_cell.length_a   1.000
_cell.length_b   1.000
_cell.length_c   1.000
_cell.angle_alpha   90.00
_cell.angle_beta   90.00
_cell.angle_gamma   90.00
#
_symmetry.space_group_name_H-M   'P 1'
#
loop_
_entity.id
_entity.type
_entity.pdbx_description
1 polymer ?
#
loop_
_entity_poly.entity_id
_entity_poly.type
_entity_poly.pdbx_seq_one_letter_code
_entity_poly.pdbx_strand_id
1 'polypeptide(L)'
;MQISRFCASGLDAVNFGAAKIAQGADEIVIAGGVESMSRVGMGMSGGSWFMDPSVGLPGWFVPQGISADLIATKYGFSRDDVDAYAVESQKRAAKAWEEGRFKKSVIPIKDQNGLLILDRDEHMRPTT
;
A
#
# COMPACT_ATOMS: atom_id res chain seq x y z
N MET A 1 14.19 -6.38 -12.49
CA MET A 1 13.54 -5.14 -12.98
C MET A 1 12.85 -4.49 -11.79
N GLN A 2 12.93 -3.17 -11.64
CA GLN A 2 12.15 -2.41 -10.67
C GLN A 2 11.17 -1.51 -11.43
N ILE A 3 9.93 -1.45 -10.96
CA ILE A 3 8.85 -0.70 -11.59
C ILE A 3 8.26 0.23 -10.53
N SER A 4 7.98 1.47 -10.92
CA SER A 4 7.24 2.42 -10.11
C SER A 4 6.01 2.88 -10.87
N ARG A 5 4.85 2.49 -10.35
CA ARG A 5 3.52 2.96 -10.75
C ARG A 5 2.74 3.41 -9.51
N PHE A 6 3.40 4.18 -8.66
CA PHE A 6 2.87 4.68 -7.39
C PHE A 6 2.25 3.55 -6.54
N CYS A 7 1.09 3.79 -5.94
CA CYS A 7 0.40 2.84 -5.06
C CYS A 7 0.07 1.49 -5.73
N ALA A 8 0.03 1.43 -7.07
CA ALA A 8 -0.30 0.22 -7.82
C ALA A 8 0.92 -0.66 -8.15
N SER A 9 2.14 -0.25 -7.81
CA SER A 9 3.40 -0.88 -8.27
C SER A 9 3.47 -2.39 -8.00
N GLY A 10 3.03 -2.84 -6.82
CA GLY A 10 3.08 -4.27 -6.48
C GLY A 10 2.18 -5.13 -7.37
N LEU A 11 0.97 -4.64 -7.69
CA LEU A 11 0.06 -5.33 -8.61
C LEU A 11 0.51 -5.18 -10.07
N ASP A 12 1.10 -4.04 -10.44
CA ASP A 12 1.63 -3.82 -11.78
C ASP A 12 2.81 -4.77 -12.07
N ALA A 13 3.65 -5.07 -11.07
CA ALA A 13 4.69 -6.09 -11.18
C ALA A 13 4.10 -7.49 -11.43
N VAL A 14 2.99 -7.84 -10.76
CA VAL A 14 2.27 -9.10 -10.99
C VAL A 14 1.69 -9.15 -12.40
N ASN A 15 1.04 -8.07 -12.85
CA ASN A 15 0.49 -7.96 -14.20
C ASN A 15 1.59 -8.11 -15.27
N PHE A 16 2.74 -7.47 -15.05
CA PHE A 16 3.88 -7.57 -15.96
C PHE A 16 4.43 -9.00 -16.01
N GLY A 17 4.61 -9.66 -14.86
CA GLY A 17 5.03 -11.06 -14.80
C GLY A 17 4.06 -12.01 -15.51
N ALA A 18 2.76 -11.84 -15.27
CA ALA A 18 1.72 -12.60 -15.95
C ALA A 18 1.75 -12.39 -17.47
N ALA A 19 1.93 -11.14 -17.93
CA ALA A 19 2.01 -10.83 -19.36
C ALA A 19 3.23 -11.48 -20.03
N LYS A 20 4.40 -11.51 -19.38
CA LYS A 20 5.60 -12.16 -19.93
C LYS A 20 5.40 -13.67 -20.08
N ILE A 21 4.77 -14.31 -19.11
CA ILE A 21 4.42 -15.74 -19.20
C ILE A 21 3.42 -15.99 -20.32
N ALA A 22 2.36 -15.18 -20.38
CA ALA A 22 1.33 -15.32 -21.41
C ALA A 22 1.86 -15.14 -22.84
N GLN A 23 2.92 -14.34 -23.02
CA GLN A 23 3.58 -14.12 -24.31
C GLN A 23 4.60 -15.22 -24.66
N GLY A 24 4.82 -16.19 -23.77
CA GLY A 24 5.86 -17.20 -23.94
C GLY A 24 7.29 -16.64 -23.82
N ALA A 25 7.44 -15.43 -23.25
CA ALA A 25 8.73 -14.79 -23.08
C ALA A 25 9.48 -15.29 -21.85
N ASP A 26 8.75 -15.71 -20.80
CA ASP A 26 9.29 -16.38 -19.63
C ASP A 26 8.44 -17.61 -19.27
N GLU A 27 9.04 -18.61 -18.63
CA GLU A 27 8.31 -19.77 -18.10
C GLU A 27 7.84 -19.57 -16.64
N ILE A 28 8.64 -18.87 -15.83
CA ILE A 28 8.39 -18.63 -14.40
C ILE A 28 8.83 -17.20 -14.05
N VAL A 29 8.00 -16.49 -13.28
CA VAL A 29 8.30 -15.13 -12.80
C VAL A 29 7.96 -15.01 -11.32
N ILE A 30 8.84 -14.36 -10.56
CA ILE A 30 8.56 -13.89 -9.19
C ILE A 30 8.23 -12.40 -9.28
N ALA A 31 7.05 -12.02 -8.77
CA ALA A 31 6.56 -10.65 -8.80
C ALA A 31 6.03 -10.21 -7.43
N GLY A 32 6.12 -8.92 -7.14
CA GLY A 32 5.69 -8.33 -5.88
C GLY A 32 6.19 -6.90 -5.72
N GLY A 33 6.27 -6.44 -4.48
CA GLY A 33 6.81 -5.12 -4.15
C GLY A 33 7.30 -5.07 -2.70
N VAL A 34 8.09 -4.06 -2.39
CA VAL A 34 8.61 -3.79 -1.05
C VAL A 34 8.62 -2.29 -0.82
N GLU A 35 8.29 -1.88 0.41
CA GLU A 35 8.34 -0.49 0.85
C GLU A 35 8.77 -0.45 2.31
N SER A 36 9.61 0.52 2.67
CA SER A 36 10.09 0.72 4.04
C SER A 36 9.98 2.19 4.42
N MET A 37 8.74 2.68 4.54
CA MET A 37 8.42 4.10 4.69
C MET A 37 9.08 4.77 5.92
N SER A 38 9.38 4.02 6.99
CA SER A 38 10.10 4.53 8.17
C SER A 38 11.58 4.83 7.91
N ARG A 39 12.15 4.27 6.83
CA ARG A 39 13.55 4.49 6.40
C ARG A 39 13.63 5.39 5.17
N VAL A 40 12.75 5.16 4.20
CA VAL A 40 12.66 5.93 2.96
C VAL A 40 11.23 6.46 2.86
N GLY A 41 11.03 7.69 3.34
CA GLY A 41 9.70 8.31 3.38
C GLY A 41 9.08 8.53 2.00
N MET A 42 7.75 8.69 1.99
CA MET A 42 7.03 9.05 0.77
C MET A 42 7.57 10.35 0.18
N GLY A 43 7.86 10.35 -1.12
CA GLY A 43 8.38 11.53 -1.83
C GLY A 43 9.90 11.70 -1.79
N MET A 44 10.65 10.85 -1.07
CA MET A 44 12.12 10.92 -1.00
C MET A 44 12.83 10.75 -2.34
N SER A 45 12.20 10.09 -3.31
CA SER A 45 12.70 9.99 -4.69
C SER A 45 12.59 11.29 -5.48
N GLY A 46 11.85 12.27 -4.96
CA GLY A 46 11.44 13.45 -5.69
C GLY A 46 10.47 13.14 -6.84
N GLY A 47 10.31 14.12 -7.72
CA GLY A 47 9.52 14.04 -8.94
C GLY A 47 9.16 15.44 -9.45
N SER A 48 9.32 15.69 -10.75
CA SER A 48 9.00 17.00 -11.34
C SER A 48 7.55 17.42 -11.10
N TRP A 49 6.61 16.47 -11.10
CA TRP A 49 5.18 16.73 -10.94
C TRP A 49 4.81 17.54 -9.69
N PHE A 50 5.54 17.40 -8.57
CA PHE A 50 5.27 18.15 -7.34
C PHE A 50 6.43 19.07 -6.89
N MET A 51 7.63 18.91 -7.45
CA MET A 51 8.80 19.72 -7.06
C MET A 51 9.15 20.81 -8.08
N ASP A 52 8.75 20.69 -9.34
CA ASP A 52 9.02 21.67 -10.39
C ASP A 52 7.77 22.53 -10.65
N PRO A 53 7.77 23.83 -10.31
CA PRO A 53 6.62 24.70 -10.53
C PRO A 53 6.18 24.80 -11.99
N SER A 54 7.12 24.64 -12.94
CA SER A 54 6.81 24.66 -14.37
C SER A 54 5.98 23.47 -14.83
N VAL A 55 5.98 22.37 -14.06
CA VAL A 55 5.17 21.17 -14.31
C VAL A 55 3.98 21.09 -13.35
N GLY A 56 4.20 21.33 -12.07
CA GLY A 56 3.19 21.15 -11.02
C GLY A 56 2.04 22.16 -11.07
N LEU A 57 2.33 23.43 -11.40
CA LEU A 57 1.28 24.46 -11.48
C LEU A 57 0.35 24.24 -12.67
N PRO A 58 0.85 24.03 -13.92
CA PRO A 58 -0.04 23.70 -15.04
C PRO A 58 -0.73 22.33 -14.88
N GLY A 59 -0.09 21.41 -14.15
CA GLY A 59 -0.62 20.08 -13.86
C GLY A 59 -1.61 20.02 -12.69
N TRP A 60 -1.92 21.15 -12.05
CA TRP A 60 -2.84 21.25 -10.90
C TRP A 60 -2.52 20.23 -9.80
N PHE A 61 -1.24 20.10 -9.46
CA PHE A 61 -0.82 19.15 -8.43
C PHE A 61 -1.55 19.42 -7.10
N VAL A 62 -2.13 18.36 -6.54
CA VAL A 62 -2.78 18.38 -5.23
C VAL A 62 -2.37 17.14 -4.43
N PRO A 63 -2.09 17.28 -3.12
CA PRO A 63 -1.90 16.14 -2.23
C PRO A 63 -3.11 15.20 -2.22
N GLN A 64 -2.85 13.90 -2.12
CA GLN A 64 -3.87 12.85 -2.22
C GLN A 64 -4.96 12.97 -1.15
N GLY A 65 -4.62 13.43 0.06
CA GLY A 65 -5.57 13.64 1.15
C GLY A 65 -6.63 14.70 0.84
N ILE A 66 -6.24 15.79 0.16
CA ILE A 66 -7.19 16.85 -0.26
C ILE A 66 -8.19 16.28 -1.26
N SER A 67 -7.71 15.46 -2.20
CA SER A 67 -8.59 14.78 -3.15
C SER A 67 -9.56 13.82 -2.46
N ALA A 68 -9.14 13.14 -1.38
CA ALA A 68 -10.02 12.29 -0.58
C ALA A 68 -11.10 13.10 0.14
N ASP A 69 -10.75 14.23 0.76
CA ASP A 69 -11.71 15.15 1.39
C ASP A 69 -12.68 15.77 0.36
N LEU A 70 -12.19 16.05 -0.84
CA LEU A 70 -13.03 16.53 -1.93
C LEU A 70 -14.03 15.45 -2.39
N ILE A 71 -13.63 14.18 -2.43
CA ILE A 71 -14.55 13.06 -2.69
C ILE A 71 -15.62 13.03 -1.58
N ALA A 72 -15.23 13.11 -0.31
CA ALA A 72 -16.17 13.15 0.80
C ALA A 72 -17.17 14.32 0.67
N THR A 73 -16.66 15.51 0.37
CA THR A 73 -17.47 16.72 0.18
C THR A 73 -18.42 16.58 -1.01
N LYS A 74 -17.93 16.08 -2.14
CA LYS A 74 -18.68 15.97 -3.40
C LYS A 74 -19.80 14.95 -3.34
N TYR A 75 -19.57 13.83 -2.64
CA TYR A 75 -20.52 12.72 -2.57
C TYR A 75 -21.27 12.65 -1.23
N GLY A 76 -21.02 13.59 -0.31
CA GLY A 76 -21.77 13.74 0.92
C GLY A 76 -21.41 12.72 2.01
N PHE A 77 -20.16 12.25 2.06
CA PHE A 77 -19.69 11.41 3.17
C PHE A 77 -19.35 12.29 4.36
N SER A 78 -20.10 12.10 5.45
CA SER A 78 -19.86 12.77 6.72
C SER A 78 -18.64 12.20 7.43
N ARG A 79 -18.22 12.86 8.52
CA ARG A 79 -17.15 12.34 9.37
C ARG A 79 -17.51 10.98 9.97
N ASP A 80 -18.76 10.80 10.37
CA ASP A 80 -19.23 9.54 10.96
C ASP A 80 -19.23 8.41 9.93
N ASP A 81 -19.51 8.70 8.65
CA ASP A 81 -19.46 7.69 7.57
C ASP A 81 -18.04 7.15 7.36
N VAL A 82 -17.05 8.04 7.28
CA VAL A 82 -15.66 7.64 7.05
C VAL A 82 -15.05 6.98 8.30
N ASP A 83 -15.42 7.44 9.50
CA ASP A 83 -15.01 6.81 10.76
C ASP A 83 -15.65 5.41 10.91
N ALA A 84 -16.92 5.24 10.52
CA ALA A 84 -17.60 3.94 10.56
C ALA A 84 -16.89 2.90 9.67
N TYR A 85 -16.43 3.30 8.48
CA TYR A 85 -15.63 2.42 7.62
C TYR A 85 -14.27 2.08 8.26
N ALA A 86 -13.61 3.05 8.91
CA ALA A 86 -12.35 2.82 9.59
C ALA A 86 -12.49 1.79 10.74
N VAL A 87 -13.52 1.93 11.58
CA VAL A 87 -13.84 0.98 12.66
C VAL A 87 -14.14 -0.42 12.11
N GLU A 88 -14.93 -0.50 11.05
CA GLU A 88 -15.27 -1.78 10.41
C GLU A 88 -14.03 -2.48 9.85
N SER A 89 -13.07 -1.73 9.29
CA SER A 89 -11.78 -2.27 8.85
C SER A 89 -10.98 -2.86 10.02
N GLN A 90 -10.89 -2.17 11.16
CA GLN A 90 -10.20 -2.66 12.36
C GLN A 90 -10.84 -3.96 12.89
N LYS A 91 -12.18 -4.01 12.95
CA LYS A 91 -12.92 -5.21 13.35
C LYS A 91 -12.63 -6.41 12.45
N ARG A 92 -12.63 -6.20 11.13
CA ARG A 92 -12.32 -7.24 10.14
C ARG A 92 -10.89 -7.76 10.27
N ALA A 93 -9.92 -6.86 10.46
CA ALA A 93 -8.52 -7.23 10.65
C ALA A 93 -8.34 -8.05 11.93
N ALA A 94 -8.91 -7.60 13.06
CA ALA A 94 -8.86 -8.31 14.33
C ALA A 94 -9.44 -9.72 14.22
N LYS A 95 -10.64 -9.84 13.65
CA LYS A 95 -11.30 -11.14 13.42
C LYS A 95 -10.48 -12.06 12.51
N ALA A 96 -9.88 -11.54 11.45
CA ALA A 96 -9.06 -12.35 10.54
C ALA A 96 -7.82 -12.93 11.23
N TRP A 97 -7.20 -12.17 12.13
CA TRP A 97 -6.08 -12.64 12.96
C TRP A 97 -6.52 -13.66 14.01
N GLU A 98 -7.65 -13.42 14.71
CA GLU A 98 -8.22 -14.35 15.70
C GLU A 98 -8.57 -15.71 15.07
N GLU A 99 -9.20 -15.70 13.90
CA GLU A 99 -9.55 -16.92 13.16
C GLU A 99 -8.33 -17.58 12.47
N GLY A 100 -7.13 -16.99 12.58
CA GLY A 100 -5.91 -17.55 12.01
C GLY A 100 -5.85 -17.54 10.48
N ARG A 101 -6.60 -16.66 9.81
CA ARG A 101 -6.68 -16.59 8.34
C ARG A 101 -5.32 -16.29 7.69
N PHE A 102 -4.45 -15.57 8.39
CA PHE A 102 -3.12 -15.18 7.90
C PHE A 102 -1.99 -16.16 8.24
N LYS A 103 -2.28 -17.23 9.00
CA LYS A 103 -1.30 -18.17 9.56
C LYS A 103 -0.34 -18.79 8.52
N LYS A 104 -0.79 -18.91 7.27
CA LYS A 104 -0.01 -19.53 6.17
C LYS A 104 0.64 -18.52 5.22
N SER A 105 0.36 -17.23 5.37
CA SER A 105 0.72 -16.21 4.37
C SER A 105 1.52 -15.05 4.94
N VAL A 106 1.43 -14.79 6.25
CA VAL A 106 2.34 -13.85 6.93
C VAL A 106 3.54 -14.64 7.44
N ILE A 107 4.73 -14.26 6.97
CA ILE A 107 6.00 -14.90 7.34
C ILE A 107 6.69 -14.03 8.40
N PRO A 108 6.97 -14.54 9.62
CA PRO A 108 7.63 -13.76 10.66
C PRO A 108 9.01 -13.27 10.24
N ILE A 109 9.32 -12.02 10.57
CA ILE A 109 10.62 -11.40 10.35
C ILE A 109 11.54 -11.76 11.51
N LYS A 110 12.75 -12.22 11.19
CA LYS A 110 13.77 -12.63 12.16
C LYS A 110 15.09 -11.92 11.86
N ASP A 111 15.92 -11.79 12.88
CA ASP A 111 17.30 -11.33 12.71
C ASP A 111 18.20 -12.45 12.15
N GLN A 112 19.47 -12.12 11.94
CA GLN A 112 20.48 -13.08 11.44
C GLN A 112 20.75 -14.25 12.40
N ASN A 113 20.40 -14.12 13.68
CA ASN A 113 20.56 -15.16 14.70
C ASN A 113 19.29 -16.03 14.82
N GLY A 114 18.25 -15.75 14.04
CA GLY A 114 16.95 -16.42 14.09
C GLY A 114 16.03 -15.93 15.21
N LEU A 115 16.38 -14.84 15.89
CA LEU A 115 15.53 -14.22 16.91
C LEU A 115 14.37 -13.47 16.24
N LEU A 116 13.18 -13.59 16.82
CA LEU A 116 11.98 -12.96 16.28
C LEU A 116 12.06 -11.43 16.43
N ILE A 117 11.80 -10.72 15.32
CA ILE A 117 11.65 -9.26 15.27
C ILE A 117 10.16 -8.88 15.28
N LEU A 118 9.38 -9.44 14.34
CA LEU A 118 7.94 -9.15 14.21
C LEU A 118 7.22 -10.33 13.55
N ASP A 119 6.09 -10.78 14.11
CA ASP A 119 5.27 -11.88 13.58
C ASP A 119 3.82 -11.48 13.26
N ARG A 120 3.44 -10.23 13.46
CA ARG A 120 2.06 -9.72 13.34
C ARG A 120 2.02 -8.29 12.82
N ASP A 121 0.86 -7.88 12.31
CA ASP A 121 0.63 -6.51 11.85
C ASP A 121 0.49 -5.55 13.05
N GLU A 122 1.56 -4.83 13.38
CA GLU A 122 1.63 -3.97 14.58
C GLU A 122 0.76 -2.71 14.52
N HIS A 123 0.33 -2.29 13.32
CA HIS A 123 -0.48 -1.08 13.15
C HIS A 123 -1.96 -1.26 13.56
N MET A 124 -2.41 -2.50 13.75
CA MET A 124 -3.79 -2.78 14.13
C MET A 124 -4.13 -2.17 15.49
N ARG A 125 -5.35 -1.61 15.59
CA ARG A 125 -5.90 -1.04 16.83
C ARG A 125 -7.23 -1.75 17.13
N PRO A 126 -7.18 -2.99 17.62
CA PRO A 126 -8.38 -3.84 17.76
C PRO A 126 -9.39 -3.34 18.79
N THR A 127 -9.02 -2.37 19.61
CA THR A 127 -9.88 -1.74 20.63
C THR A 127 -10.48 -0.42 20.19
N THR A 128 -10.31 -0.03 18.92
CA THR A 128 -10.90 1.19 18.33
C THR A 128 -12.29 0.93 17.77
#